data_AF-A0A397YHY6-F1
#
_entry.id   AF-A0A397YHY6-F1
#
_cell.length_a   1.000
_cell.length_b   1.000
_cell.length_c   1.000
_cell.angle_alpha   90.00
_cell.angle_beta   90.00
_cell.angle_gamma   90.00
#
_symmetry.space_group_name_H-M   'P 1'
#
loop_
_entity.id
_entity.type
_entity.pdbx_description
1 polymer ?
#
loop_
_entity_poly.entity_id
_entity_poly.type
_entity_poly.pdbx_seq_one_letter_code
_entity_poly.pdbx_strand_id
1 'polypeptide(L)' 'MAVKKLNTTVDGVEILKPRTDNREYRKIVLKNSLQVLLISDPDTDKCAASMSVSIRSFSDPQGLEGLAHLPAT' A
#
# COMPACT_ATOMS: atom_id res chain seq x y z
N MET A 1 23.41 -16.49 -15.35
CA MET A 1 23.94 -15.54 -14.35
C MET A 1 22.80 -15.18 -13.41
N ALA A 2 22.76 -15.76 -12.21
CA ALA A 2 21.63 -15.65 -11.29
C ALA A 2 21.61 -14.27 -10.59
N VAL A 3 20.53 -13.51 -10.78
CA VAL A 3 20.34 -12.20 -10.14
C VAL A 3 19.83 -12.43 -8.71
N LYS A 4 20.71 -12.28 -7.72
CA LYS A 4 20.37 -12.37 -6.29
C LYS A 4 19.48 -11.17 -5.91
N LYS A 5 18.20 -11.44 -5.59
CA LYS A 5 17.26 -10.46 -5.01
C LYS A 5 17.75 -10.09 -3.60
N LEU A 6 17.73 -8.79 -3.28
CA LEU A 6 18.05 -8.28 -1.95
C LEU A 6 16.74 -8.22 -1.15
N ASN A 7 16.66 -9.00 -0.10
CA ASN A 7 15.47 -9.09 0.75
C ASN A 7 15.65 -8.12 1.92
N THR A 8 14.71 -7.19 2.11
CA THR A 8 14.65 -6.37 3.33
C THR A 8 13.59 -6.99 4.24
N THR A 9 14.02 -7.56 5.36
CA THR A 9 13.16 -8.13 6.40
C THR A 9 12.78 -7.03 7.39
N VAL A 10 11.52 -6.60 7.37
CA VAL A 10 10.95 -5.76 8.44
C VAL A 10 9.69 -6.46 8.94
N ASP A 11 9.65 -6.77 10.24
CA ASP A 11 8.55 -7.46 10.92
C ASP A 11 8.12 -8.80 10.28
N GLY A 12 9.10 -9.61 9.87
CA GLY A 12 8.86 -10.98 9.37
C GLY A 12 8.28 -11.07 7.95
N VAL A 13 8.11 -9.93 7.26
CA VAL A 13 7.69 -9.87 5.86
C VAL A 13 8.87 -9.43 4.99
N GLU A 14 9.30 -10.31 4.09
CA GLU A 14 10.31 -9.97 3.08
C GLU A 14 9.68 -9.15 1.95
N ILE A 15 10.12 -7.90 1.81
CA ILE A 15 9.75 -7.06 0.66
C ILE A 15 10.82 -7.23 -0.41
N LEU A 16 10.42 -7.76 -1.56
CA LEU A 16 11.30 -7.95 -2.70
C LEU A 16 11.52 -6.62 -3.41
N LYS A 17 12.76 -6.15 -3.42
CA LYS A 17 13.13 -4.94 -4.15
C LYS A 17 14.24 -5.16 -5.19
N PRO A 18 14.25 -4.39 -6.30
CA PRO A 18 15.37 -4.34 -7.23
C PRO A 18 16.66 -3.85 -6.54
N ARG A 19 17.83 -4.24 -7.06
CA ARG A 19 19.13 -3.80 -6.51
C ARG A 19 19.38 -2.30 -6.68
N THR A 20 18.72 -1.67 -7.64
CA THR A 20 18.80 -0.23 -7.91
C THR A 20 17.88 0.59 -7.00
N ASP A 21 17.06 -0.06 -6.18
CA ASP A 21 16.09 0.60 -5.32
C ASP A 21 16.68 0.86 -3.93
N ASN A 22 17.07 2.10 -3.70
CA ASN A 22 17.65 2.56 -2.44
C ASN A 22 16.61 2.87 -1.37
N ARG A 23 15.30 2.79 -1.70
CA ARG A 23 14.23 3.10 -0.77
C ARG A 23 14.13 2.02 0.32
N GLU A 24 13.72 2.45 1.50
CA GLU A 24 13.41 1.54 2.60
C GLU A 24 11.91 1.26 2.63
N TYR A 25 11.55 0.00 2.86
CA TYR A 25 10.16 -0.43 2.88
C TYR A 25 9.85 -1.08 4.22
N ARG A 26 8.69 -0.75 4.78
CA ARG A 26 8.18 -1.37 6.00
C ARG A 26 6.70 -1.67 5.86
N LYS A 27 6.30 -2.90 6.15
CA LYS A 27 4.89 -3.28 6.23
C LYS A 27 4.47 -3.30 7.70
N ILE A 28 3.37 -2.62 8.03
CA ILE A 28 2.76 -2.68 9.36
C ILE A 28 1.27 -3.03 9.24
N VAL A 29 0.73 -3.62 10.31
CA VAL A 29 -0.70 -3.79 10.50
C VAL A 29 -1.11 -2.94 11.69
N LEU A 30 -2.03 -2.01 11.46
CA LEU A 30 -2.56 -1.15 12.52
C LEU A 30 -3.51 -1.94 13.43
N LYS A 31 -3.80 -1.39 14.62
CA LYS A 31 -4.73 -2.03 15.59
C LYS A 31 -6.14 -2.26 15.04
N ASN A 32 -6.55 -1.49 14.04
CA ASN A 32 -7.83 -1.62 13.34
C ASN A 32 -7.73 -2.57 12.12
N SER A 33 -6.68 -3.39 12.05
CA SER A 33 -6.42 -4.37 10.99
C SER A 33 -6.12 -3.79 9.61
N LEU A 34 -5.94 -2.47 9.47
CA LEU A 34 -5.49 -1.88 8.21
C LEU A 34 -4.03 -2.27 7.93
N GLN A 35 -3.79 -2.75 6.71
CA GLN A 35 -2.45 -3.03 6.22
C GLN A 35 -1.85 -1.77 5.60
N VAL A 36 -0.66 -1.39 6.05
CA VAL A 36 0.03 -0.18 5.58
C VAL A 36 1.41 -0.56 5.06
N LEU A 37 1.77 0.00 3.90
CA LEU A 37 3.12 -0.04 3.36
C LEU A 37 3.75 1.35 3.48
N LEU A 38 4.80 1.44 4.28
CA LEU A 38 5.62 2.63 4.44
C LEU A 38 6.82 2.54 3.49
N ILE A 39 7.09 3.64 2.79
CA ILE A 39 8.22 3.78 1.87
C ILE A 39 9.00 5.02 2.34
N SER A 40 10.25 4.83 2.73
CA SER A 40 11.16 5.92 3.07
C SER A 40 12.09 6.18 1.89
N ASP A 41 12.06 7.41 1.40
CA ASP A 41 12.88 7.90 0.31
C ASP A 41 13.41 9.30 0.70
N PRO A 42 14.64 9.42 1.20
CA PRO A 42 15.18 10.70 1.67
C PRO A 42 15.47 11.68 0.52
N ASP A 43 15.60 11.19 -0.71
CA ASP A 43 15.93 12.00 -1.89
C ASP A 43 14.67 12.49 -2.62
N THR A 44 13.47 12.23 -2.06
CA THR A 44 12.21 12.56 -2.74
C THR A 44 11.82 14.03 -2.56
N ASP A 45 11.51 14.71 -3.65
CA ASP A 45 10.99 16.08 -3.62
C ASP A 45 9.51 16.15 -3.24
N LYS A 46 8.77 15.02 -3.37
CA LYS A 46 7.31 14.97 -3.20
C LYS A 46 6.89 13.72 -2.44
N CYS A 47 6.06 13.92 -1.43
CA CYS A 47 5.39 12.85 -0.72
C CYS A 47 4.08 12.45 -1.43
N ALA A 48 3.73 11.16 -1.36
CA ALA A 48 2.46 10.64 -1.85
C ALA A 48 1.88 9.62 -0.86
N ALA A 49 0.56 9.54 -0.81
CA ALA A 49 -0.16 8.52 -0.06
C ALA A 49 -1.37 8.04 -0.88
N SER A 50 -1.69 6.76 -0.75
CA SER A 50 -2.86 6.16 -1.38
C SER A 50 -3.48 5.15 -0.43
N MET A 51 -4.81 5.08 -0.43
CA MET A 51 -5.58 4.10 0.34
C MET A 51 -6.56 3.42 -0.60
N SER A 52 -6.62 2.09 -0.55
CA SER A 52 -7.61 1.31 -1.28
C SER A 52 -8.58 0.70 -0.29
N VAL A 53 -9.87 0.91 -0.52
CA VAL A 53 -10.96 0.29 0.23
C VAL A 53 -11.58 -0.75 -0.68
N SER A 54 -11.73 -1.99 -0.18
CA SER A 54 -12.31 -3.10 -0.96
C SER A 54 -13.85 -3.06 -0.98
N ILE A 55 -14.42 -1.91 -1.34
CA ILE A 55 -15.87 -1.70 -1.57
C ILE A 55 -16.03 -1.26 -3.02
N ARG A 56 -17.04 -1.78 -3.71
CA ARG A 56 -17.34 -1.46 -5.12
C ARG A 56 -18.81 -1.10 -5.28
N SER A 57 -19.17 -0.52 -6.42
CA SER A 57 -20.55 -0.22 -6.82
C SER A 57 -21.51 -1.41 -6.75
N PHE A 58 -21.01 -2.65 -6.81
CA PHE A 58 -21.84 -3.84 -6.58
C PHE A 58 -22.33 -3.99 -5.14
N SER A 59 -21.74 -3.23 -4.21
CA SER A 59 -22.17 -3.13 -2.82
C SER A 59 -23.17 -1.98 -2.59
N ASP A 60 -23.60 -1.29 -3.66
CA ASP A 60 -24.62 -0.23 -3.55
C ASP A 60 -25.96 -0.84 -3.13
N PRO A 61 -26.61 -0.33 -2.08
CA PRO A 61 -27.93 -0.79 -1.68
C PRO A 61 -28.97 -0.53 -2.77
N GLN A 62 -29.94 -1.43 -2.87
CA GLN A 62 -30.96 -1.40 -3.92
C GLN A 62 -31.74 -0.07 -3.85
N GLY A 63 -31.77 0.67 -4.97
CA GLY A 63 -32.42 1.99 -5.05
C GLY A 63 -31.51 3.19 -4.76
N LEU A 64 -30.23 2.96 -4.43
CA LEU A 64 -29.22 4.02 -4.22
C LEU A 64 -27.94 3.69 -5.00
N GLU A 65 -28.07 3.59 -6.31
CA GLU A 65 -26.94 3.35 -7.23
C GLU A 65 -25.98 4.55 -7.25
N GLY A 66 -24.67 4.28 -7.26
CA GLY A 66 -23.63 5.31 -7.34
C GLY A 66 -23.08 5.78 -5.99
N LEU A 67 -23.52 5.19 -4.86
CA LEU A 67 -23.00 5.53 -3.54
C LEU A 67 -21.53 5.17 -3.36
N ALA A 68 -21.06 4.07 -3.94
CA ALA A 68 -19.64 3.72 -3.92
C ALA A 68 -18.74 4.72 -4.69
N HIS A 69 -19.30 5.56 -5.58
CA HIS A 69 -18.59 6.61 -6.29
C HIS A 69 -18.62 7.96 -5.57
N LEU A 70 -19.64 8.19 -4.75
CA LEU A 70 -19.75 9.41 -3.95
C LEU A 70 -18.66 9.39 -2.87
N PRO A 71 -17.78 10.39 -2.81
CA PRO A 71 -16.85 10.51 -1.71
C PRO A 71 -17.68 10.68 -0.43
N ALA A 72 -17.54 9.75 0.51
CA ALA A 72 -18.00 9.94 1.88
C ALA A 72 -17.30 11.20 2.41
N THR A 73 -18.06 12.29 2.50
CA THR A 73 -17.60 13.58 3.04
C THR A 73 -17.72 13.52 4.56
#